data_AF-A0A2W4SJT8-F1
#
_entry.id   AF-A0A2W4SJT8-F1
#
_cell.length_a   1.000
_cell.length_b   1.000
_cell.length_c   1.000
_cell.angle_alpha   90.00
_cell.angle_beta   90.00
_cell.angle_gamma   90.00
#
_symmetry.space_group_name_H-M   'P 1'
#
loop_
_entity.id
_entity.type
_entity.pdbx_description
1 polymer ?
#
loop_
_entity_poly.entity_id
_entity_poly.type
_entity_poly.pdbx_seq_one_letter_code
_entity_poly.pdbx_strand_id
1 'polypeptide(L)' 'MPTPITSDAEMGALLARAGFQLTPEQIAEYAEAYGYIVEMSARIRGERSYMVEPAHVFSFPTEEIAR' A
#
# COMPACT_ATOMS: atom_id res chain seq x y z
N MET A 1 -12.13 -4.70 -1.26
CA MET A 1 -10.80 -4.39 -1.84
C MET A 1 -10.65 -2.88 -1.86
N PRO A 2 -9.49 -2.29 -1.50
CA PRO A 2 -9.27 -0.89 -1.82
C PRO A 2 -9.42 -0.71 -3.33
N THR A 3 -10.09 0.36 -3.74
CA THR A 3 -10.26 0.70 -5.15
C THR A 3 -8.88 0.82 -5.79
N PRO A 4 -8.61 0.12 -6.90
CA PRO A 4 -7.34 0.27 -7.62
C PRO A 4 -7.14 1.72 -8.03
N ILE A 5 -5.90 2.20 -7.98
CA ILE A 5 -5.53 3.48 -8.60
C ILE A 5 -5.60 3.30 -10.11
N THR A 6 -6.32 4.17 -10.80
CA THR A 6 -6.60 4.03 -12.24
C THR A 6 -6.11 5.21 -13.06
N SER A 7 -5.50 6.20 -12.43
CA SER A 7 -4.98 7.41 -13.09
C SER A 7 -3.74 7.97 -12.41
N ASP A 8 -2.93 8.68 -13.19
CA ASP A 8 -1.74 9.39 -12.70
C ASP A 8 -2.10 10.49 -11.69
N ALA A 9 -3.28 11.09 -11.82
CA ALA A 9 -3.78 12.10 -10.87
C ALA A 9 -4.05 11.49 -9.49
N GLU A 10 -4.65 10.30 -9.44
CA GLU A 10 -4.87 9.56 -8.19
C GLU A 10 -3.54 9.09 -7.58
N MET A 11 -2.60 8.64 -8.42
CA MET A 11 -1.25 8.25 -8.01
C MET A 11 -0.49 9.45 -7.42
N GLY A 12 -0.51 10.59 -8.10
CA GLY A 12 0.10 11.84 -7.64
C GLY A 12 -0.49 12.32 -6.31
N ALA A 13 -1.81 12.24 -6.14
CA ALA A 13 -2.46 12.58 -4.87
C ALA A 13 -2.05 11.64 -3.73
N LEU A 14 -1.88 10.34 -4.00
CA LEU A 14 -1.38 9.40 -3.01
C LEU A 14 0.06 9.72 -2.59
N LEU A 15 0.94 9.94 -3.57
CA LEU A 15 2.36 10.24 -3.35
C LEU A 15 2.54 11.57 -2.59
N ALA A 16 1.75 12.59 -2.93
CA ALA A 16 1.75 13.86 -2.21
C ALA A 16 1.31 13.73 -0.75
N ARG A 17 0.27 12.93 -0.46
CA ARG A 17 -0.16 12.64 0.93
C ARG A 17 0.91 11.91 1.74
N ALA A 18 1.73 11.10 1.08
CA ALA A 18 2.87 10.43 1.68
C ALA A 18 4.11 11.35 1.82
N GLY A 19 4.03 12.61 1.40
CA GLY A 19 5.09 13.60 1.53
C GLY A 19 6.09 13.63 0.38
N PHE A 20 5.83 12.92 -0.72
CA PHE A 20 6.72 12.93 -1.89
C PHE A 20 6.43 14.12 -2.81
N GLN A 21 7.50 14.70 -3.35
CA GLN A 21 7.47 15.72 -4.41
C GLN A 21 8.18 15.14 -5.63
N LEU A 22 7.40 14.68 -6.61
CA LEU A 22 7.91 13.97 -7.78
C LEU A 22 7.54 14.71 -9.07
N THR A 23 8.34 14.52 -10.11
CA THR A 23 8.01 15.04 -11.45
C THR A 23 6.88 14.22 -12.08
N PRO A 24 6.20 14.74 -13.11
CA PRO A 24 5.18 13.99 -13.83
C PRO A 24 5.68 12.65 -14.38
N GLU A 25 6.91 12.60 -14.88
CA GLU A 25 7.54 11.38 -15.40
C GLU A 25 7.73 10.33 -14.31
N GLN A 26 8.19 10.75 -13.13
CA GLN A 26 8.31 9.86 -11.98
C GLN A 26 6.96 9.34 -11.51
N ILE A 27 5.91 10.17 -11.51
CA ILE A 27 4.54 9.73 -11.18
C ILE A 27 4.06 8.67 -12.16
N ALA A 28 4.35 8.83 -13.47
CA ALA A 28 4.02 7.85 -14.50
C ALA A 28 4.74 6.51 -14.27
N GLU A 29 6.03 6.53 -13.90
CA GLU A 29 6.78 5.32 -13.52
C GLU A 29 6.14 4.59 -12.32
N TYR A 30 5.70 5.33 -11.30
CA TYR A 30 4.97 4.75 -10.16
C TYR A 30 3.61 4.19 -10.57
N ALA A 31 2.88 4.86 -11.47
CA ALA A 31 1.60 4.39 -11.98
C ALA A 31 1.76 3.07 -12.77
N GLU A 32 2.80 2.96 -13.61
CA GLU A 32 3.16 1.72 -14.30
C GLU A 32 3.51 0.61 -13.29
N ALA A 33 4.40 0.90 -12.34
CA ALA A 33 4.83 -0.07 -11.33
C ALA A 33 3.67 -0.59 -10.46
N TYR A 34 2.70 0.27 -10.16
CA TYR A 34 1.50 -0.10 -9.41
C TYR A 34 0.69 -1.21 -10.08
N GLY A 35 0.65 -1.24 -11.42
CA GLY A 35 0.03 -2.33 -12.18
C GLY A 35 0.59 -3.70 -11.81
N TYR A 36 1.92 -3.82 -11.74
CA TYR A 36 2.57 -5.09 -11.34
C TYR A 36 2.25 -5.49 -9.89
N ILE A 37 2.13 -4.51 -8.99
CA ILE A 37 1.75 -4.76 -7.59
C ILE A 37 0.31 -5.28 -7.51
N VAL A 38 -0.61 -4.70 -8.29
CA VAL A 38 -2.00 -5.17 -8.35
C VAL A 38 -2.06 -6.62 -8.81
N GLU A 39 -1.38 -6.97 -9.90
CA GLU A 39 -1.31 -8.35 -10.39
C GLU A 39 -0.70 -9.32 -9.37
N MET A 40 0.41 -8.93 -8.74
CA MET A 40 1.05 -9.73 -7.69
C MET A 40 0.11 -9.91 -6.50
N SER A 41 -0.60 -8.85 -6.09
CA SER A 41 -1.53 -8.91 -4.97
C SER A 41 -2.70 -9.85 -5.25
N ALA A 42 -3.20 -9.89 -6.48
CA ALA A 42 -4.26 -10.81 -6.89
C ALA A 42 -3.82 -12.28 -6.79
N ARG A 43 -2.53 -12.58 -7.09
CA ARG A 43 -1.97 -13.93 -6.92
C ARG A 43 -1.79 -14.33 -5.44
N ILE A 44 -1.40 -13.39 -4.58
CA ILE A 44 -1.08 -13.66 -3.18
C ILE A 44 -2.32 -13.64 -2.28
N ARG A 45 -3.35 -12.83 -2.61
CA ARG A 45 -4.56 -12.65 -1.80
C ARG A 45 -5.69 -13.62 -2.17
N GLY A 46 -5.33 -14.87 -2.51
CA GLY A 46 -6.30 -15.97 -2.62
C GLY A 46 -6.97 -16.30 -1.28
N GLU A 47 -7.82 -17.33 -1.26
CA GLU A 47 -8.48 -17.78 -0.02
C GLU A 47 -7.44 -18.05 1.08
N ARG A 48 -7.51 -17.25 2.14
CA ARG A 48 -6.73 -17.50 3.36
C ARG A 48 -7.60 -18.30 4.31
N SER A 49 -7.09 -19.44 4.77
CA SER A 49 -7.71 -20.14 5.89
C SER A 49 -7.74 -19.22 7.10
N TYR A 50 -8.80 -19.32 7.91
CA TYR A 50 -8.94 -18.59 9.17
C TYR A 50 -7.74 -18.80 10.11
N MET A 51 -7.04 -19.93 9.97
CA MET A 51 -5.85 -20.29 10.76
C MET A 51 -4.55 -19.62 10.28
N VAL A 52 -4.60 -18.75 9.25
CA VAL A 52 -3.41 -18.04 8.75
C VAL A 52 -3.14 -16.83 9.64
N GLU A 53 -2.34 -17.07 10.68
CA GLU A 53 -1.82 -16.03 11.57
C GLU A 53 -0.89 -15.04 10.83
N PRO A 54 -0.87 -13.75 11.19
CA PRO A 54 0.14 -12.82 10.70
C PRO A 54 1.54 -13.32 11.03
N ALA A 55 2.49 -13.15 10.11
CA ALA A 55 3.88 -13.54 10.35
C ALA A 55 4.48 -12.83 11.58
N HIS A 56 4.00 -11.62 11.89
CA HIS A 56 4.36 -10.87 13.08
C HIS A 56 3.12 -10.17 13.64
N VAL A 57 2.91 -10.29 14.94
CA VAL A 57 1.93 -9.52 15.70
C VAL A 57 2.73 -8.55 16.58
N PHE A 58 2.64 -7.26 16.27
CA PHE A 58 3.27 -6.23 17.11
C PHE A 58 2.33 -5.91 18.28
N SER A 59 2.74 -6.25 19.49
CA SER A 59 2.11 -5.80 20.72
C SER A 59 2.78 -4.51 21.19
N PHE A 60 2.04 -3.40 21.16
CA PHE A 60 2.49 -2.16 21.79
C PHE A 60 2.09 -2.19 23.26
N PRO A 61 3.03 -2.04 24.21
CA PRO A 61 2.71 -1.97 25.63
C PRO A 61 1.81 -0.76 25.90
N THR A 62 0.67 -0.98 26.56
CA THR A 62 -0.27 0.08 26.93
C THR A 62 0.28 1.07 27.96
N GLU A 63 1.45 0.80 28.55
CA GLU A 63 2.07 1.62 29.60
C GLU A 63 3.00 2.73 29.08
N GLU A 64 3.22 2.84 27.76
CA GLU A 64 4.13 3.82 27.17
C GLU A 64 3.44 5.02 26.50
N ILE A 65 2.25 5.41 26.97
CA ILE A 65 1.63 6.73 26.71
C ILE A 65 1.41 7.46 28.04
N ALA A 66 2.47 7.55 28.83
CA ALA A 66 2.55 8.44 29.97
C ALA A 66 3.97 9.03 30.08
N ARG A 67 4.42 9.75 29.05
CA ARG A 67 5.27 10.94 29.16
C ARG A 67 5.51 11.61 27.80
#